data_AF-A0A553APU0-F1
#
_entry.id   AF-A0A553APU0-F1
#
_cell.length_a   1.000
_cell.length_b   1.000
_cell.length_c   1.000
_cell.angle_alpha   90.00
_cell.angle_beta   90.00
_cell.angle_gamma   90.00
#
_symmetry.space_group_name_H-M   'P 1'
#
loop_
_entity.id
_entity.type
_entity.pdbx_description
1 polymer ?
#
loop_
_entity_poly.entity_id
_entity_poly.type
_entity_poly.pdbx_seq_one_letter_code
_entity_poly.pdbx_strand_id
1 'polypeptide(L)'
;MRRQFRILGFAGAMVLAMQMVPGATRPGMAQAGTGAPTVQTTRQVQDAQLWQTLRLAEMLPIMRDEALTQADEMAEMLFERGSDAGWRQRVGAIHDPERLEAMLRVAFDQTFADLPDSVGADTLAFFRSPLGQQTIALELDARRAILDQDTEDGAIEAFYQAEAIDSPRLARIMRLIDDADLIEPTIAAALNEALAFSTGFAEGDGYRIPMSDDELLADTWSQEPEIRALIEEWVPAYLMLAYSPMNDQDLDRYLEFATSDSGKVLWTALGDAYEQVYTRTSREMGEAAALHISGRQL
;
A
#
# COMPACT_ATOMS: atom_id res chain seq x y z
N MET A 1 -19.91 -18.58 3.40
CA MET A 1 -19.10 -18.38 4.61
C MET A 1 -17.71 -17.82 4.30
N ARG A 2 -16.96 -18.32 3.31
CA ARG A 2 -15.65 -17.73 2.90
C ARG A 2 -15.71 -16.25 2.47
N ARG A 3 -16.78 -15.83 1.78
CA ARG A 3 -17.01 -14.41 1.41
C ARG A 3 -17.21 -13.45 2.58
N GLN A 4 -17.68 -13.89 3.76
CA GLN A 4 -18.01 -12.98 4.86
C GLN A 4 -16.82 -12.60 5.74
N PHE A 5 -15.72 -13.38 5.67
CA PHE A 5 -14.51 -13.14 6.46
C PHE A 5 -13.40 -12.41 5.68
N ARG A 6 -13.46 -12.37 4.35
CA ARG A 6 -12.56 -11.52 3.54
C ARG A 6 -12.77 -10.03 3.88
N ILE A 7 -14.02 -9.60 4.03
CA ILE A 7 -14.40 -8.20 3.81
C ILE A 7 -14.09 -7.28 5.02
N LEU A 8 -13.98 -7.79 6.25
CA LEU A 8 -13.52 -6.98 7.40
C LEU A 8 -12.00 -6.75 7.40
N GLY A 9 -11.20 -7.65 6.80
CA GLY A 9 -9.76 -7.51 6.63
C GLY A 9 -9.36 -6.68 5.39
N PHE A 10 -10.31 -6.35 4.51
CA PHE A 10 -10.02 -5.66 3.25
C PHE A 10 -9.63 -4.20 3.44
N ALA A 11 -9.95 -3.57 4.58
CA ALA A 11 -9.51 -2.21 4.91
C ALA A 11 -7.98 -2.07 5.04
N GLY A 12 -7.21 -3.17 5.00
CA GLY A 12 -5.74 -3.15 5.04
C GLY A 12 -5.04 -4.04 4.01
N ALA A 13 -5.76 -4.79 3.17
CA ALA A 13 -5.13 -5.69 2.19
C ALA A 13 -4.66 -4.99 0.91
N MET A 14 -5.00 -3.71 0.74
CA MET A 14 -4.63 -2.96 -0.45
C MET A 14 -3.18 -2.44 -0.43
N VAL A 15 -2.48 -2.61 0.69
CA VAL A 15 -1.04 -2.44 0.78
C VAL A 15 -0.36 -3.78 0.56
N LEU A 16 -0.22 -4.22 -0.69
CA LEU A 16 0.80 -5.22 -0.96
C LEU A 16 2.20 -4.62 -0.69
N ALA A 17 2.83 -5.24 0.31
CA ALA A 17 4.25 -5.47 0.54
C ALA A 17 5.11 -4.32 1.11
N MET A 18 5.53 -4.51 2.37
CA MET A 18 6.83 -4.14 3.01
C MET A 18 7.00 -2.74 3.64
N GLN A 19 7.39 -2.72 4.91
CA GLN A 19 7.48 -1.63 5.92
C GLN A 19 8.23 -2.11 7.21
N MET A 20 9.53 -1.89 7.38
CA MET A 20 10.14 -2.14 8.70
C MET A 20 9.85 -1.03 9.75
N VAL A 21 9.80 -1.41 11.03
CA VAL A 21 9.56 -0.58 12.26
C VAL A 21 10.85 0.11 12.80
N PRO A 22 10.87 0.90 13.92
CA PRO A 22 10.99 2.36 13.92
C PRO A 22 12.28 2.92 14.59
N GLY A 23 12.55 4.22 14.37
CA GLY A 23 13.08 5.07 15.45
C GLY A 23 14.20 6.05 15.09
N ALA A 24 13.84 7.33 14.97
CA ALA A 24 14.73 8.44 15.32
C ALA A 24 13.94 9.66 15.78
N THR A 25 14.12 10.03 17.06
CA THR A 25 13.65 11.29 17.65
C THR A 25 14.27 12.50 16.95
N ARG A 26 13.45 13.41 16.41
CA ARG A 26 13.86 14.71 15.85
C ARG A 26 13.78 15.82 16.90
N PRO A 27 14.74 16.77 16.93
CA PRO A 27 14.48 18.11 17.46
C PRO A 27 14.50 19.18 16.35
N GLY A 28 13.50 20.08 16.42
CA GLY A 28 13.67 21.51 16.16
C GLY A 28 13.50 22.00 14.71
N MET A 29 12.33 22.57 14.43
CA MET A 29 12.07 23.38 13.24
C MET A 29 12.95 24.64 13.20
N ALA A 30 13.50 24.96 12.03
CA ALA A 30 14.03 26.29 11.71
C ALA A 30 13.29 26.86 10.50
N GLN A 31 12.86 28.11 10.63
CA GLN A 31 12.00 28.85 9.70
C GLN A 31 12.69 29.22 8.38
N ALA A 32 11.87 29.26 7.32
CA ALA A 32 12.23 29.61 5.96
C ALA A 32 12.51 31.12 5.76
N GLY A 33 13.51 31.41 4.93
CA GLY A 33 13.76 32.71 4.32
C GLY A 33 13.39 32.72 2.83
N THR A 34 12.88 33.86 2.38
CA THR A 34 12.25 34.15 1.07
C THR A 34 13.19 34.15 -0.15
N GLY A 35 12.71 33.55 -1.25
CA GLY A 35 12.77 34.06 -2.63
C GLY A 35 14.14 34.28 -3.30
N ALA A 36 14.65 33.24 -3.97
CA ALA A 36 15.71 33.32 -4.98
C ALA A 36 15.35 32.40 -6.17
N PRO A 37 15.85 32.64 -7.40
CA PRO A 37 15.55 31.78 -8.56
C PRO A 37 15.93 30.33 -8.25
N THR A 38 15.02 29.39 -8.52
CA THR A 38 15.12 27.99 -8.09
C THR A 38 16.25 27.28 -8.84
N VAL A 39 17.47 27.34 -8.32
CA VAL A 39 18.51 26.37 -8.64
C VAL A 39 18.09 25.08 -7.95
N GLN A 40 17.60 24.10 -8.71
CA GLN A 40 17.33 22.77 -8.18
C GLN A 40 18.64 22.20 -7.61
N THR A 41 18.60 21.75 -6.37
CA THR A 41 19.74 21.07 -5.75
C THR A 41 19.95 19.72 -6.44
N THR A 42 21.17 19.17 -6.37
CA THR A 42 21.48 17.83 -6.91
C THR A 42 20.53 16.77 -6.36
N ARG A 43 20.14 16.87 -5.08
CA ARG A 43 19.17 15.98 -4.43
C ARG A 43 17.77 16.09 -5.06
N GLN A 44 17.25 17.31 -5.23
CA GLN A 44 15.95 17.52 -5.91
C GLN A 44 15.91 16.95 -7.33
N VAL A 45 17.03 17.01 -8.07
CA VAL A 45 17.13 16.40 -9.40
C VAL A 45 17.11 14.87 -9.31
N GLN A 46 17.81 14.29 -8.33
CA GLN A 46 17.81 12.84 -8.10
C GLN A 46 16.43 12.33 -7.68
N ASP A 47 15.75 13.03 -6.77
CA ASP A 47 14.41 12.69 -6.28
C ASP A 47 13.38 12.71 -7.43
N ALA A 48 13.44 13.74 -8.28
CA ALA A 48 12.61 13.79 -9.48
C ALA A 48 12.90 12.63 -10.46
N GLN A 49 14.17 12.23 -10.58
CA GLN A 49 14.54 11.07 -11.39
C GLN A 49 14.05 9.75 -10.78
N LEU A 50 14.13 9.60 -9.45
CA LEU A 50 13.63 8.42 -8.74
C LEU A 50 12.12 8.30 -8.91
N TRP A 51 11.38 9.38 -8.66
CA TRP A 51 9.93 9.44 -8.88
C TRP A 51 9.54 8.96 -10.29
N GLN A 52 10.22 9.47 -11.32
CA GLN A 52 9.95 9.09 -12.71
C GLN A 52 10.36 7.64 -13.00
N THR A 53 11.55 7.22 -12.54
CA THR A 53 12.13 5.90 -12.84
C THR A 53 11.30 4.78 -12.21
N LEU A 54 10.79 5.02 -11.00
CA LEU A 54 9.93 4.12 -10.24
C LEU A 54 8.47 4.16 -10.67
N ARG A 55 8.11 5.06 -11.62
CA ARG A 55 6.77 5.19 -12.20
C ARG A 55 5.67 5.40 -11.14
N LEU A 56 5.99 6.10 -10.05
CA LEU A 56 5.09 6.27 -8.89
C LEU A 56 3.75 6.92 -9.25
N ALA A 57 3.74 7.83 -10.23
CA ALA A 57 2.52 8.47 -10.72
C ALA A 57 1.51 7.48 -11.34
N GLU A 58 1.98 6.35 -11.88
CA GLU A 58 1.11 5.34 -12.50
C GLU A 58 0.36 4.48 -11.49
N MET A 59 0.82 4.45 -10.23
CA MET A 59 0.13 3.76 -9.14
C MET A 59 -1.10 4.52 -8.67
N LEU A 60 -1.12 5.84 -8.78
CA LEU A 60 -2.19 6.70 -8.25
C LEU A 60 -3.59 6.44 -8.85
N PRO A 61 -3.76 6.30 -10.17
CA PRO A 61 -5.06 5.88 -10.70
C PRO A 61 -5.42 4.46 -10.28
N ILE A 62 -4.43 3.56 -10.11
CA ILE A 62 -4.68 2.20 -9.62
C ILE A 62 -5.25 2.28 -8.19
N MET A 63 -4.60 3.00 -7.28
CA MET A 63 -5.06 3.23 -5.90
C MET A 63 -6.50 3.76 -5.81
N ARG A 64 -6.92 4.58 -6.79
CA ARG A 64 -8.30 5.04 -6.87
C ARG A 64 -9.27 3.93 -7.24
N ASP A 65 -8.96 3.16 -8.29
CA ASP A 65 -9.81 2.07 -8.76
C ASP A 65 -9.93 0.97 -7.69
N GLU A 66 -8.80 0.72 -7.04
CA GLU A 66 -8.61 -0.05 -5.81
C GLU A 66 -9.58 0.40 -4.69
N ALA A 67 -9.53 1.67 -4.28
CA ALA A 67 -10.43 2.21 -3.27
C ALA A 67 -11.91 2.18 -3.67
N LEU A 68 -12.23 2.39 -4.95
CA LEU A 68 -13.61 2.32 -5.45
C LEU A 68 -14.18 0.90 -5.43
N THR A 69 -13.33 -0.10 -5.66
CA THR A 69 -13.70 -1.52 -5.58
C THR A 69 -14.00 -1.89 -4.13
N GLN A 70 -13.06 -1.59 -3.21
CA GLN A 70 -13.26 -1.79 -1.77
C GLN A 70 -14.49 -1.06 -1.23
N ALA A 71 -14.74 0.15 -1.72
CA ALA A 71 -15.89 0.93 -1.29
C ALA A 71 -17.22 0.25 -1.62
N ASP A 72 -17.33 -0.43 -2.77
CA ASP A 72 -18.53 -1.19 -3.10
C ASP A 72 -18.71 -2.38 -2.16
N GLU A 73 -17.64 -3.12 -1.86
CA GLU A 73 -17.65 -4.26 -0.93
C GLU A 73 -18.00 -3.83 0.50
N MET A 74 -17.40 -2.73 0.96
CA MET A 74 -17.68 -2.15 2.27
C MET A 74 -19.15 -1.72 2.37
N ALA A 75 -19.69 -1.14 1.30
CA ALA A 75 -21.08 -0.71 1.28
C ALA A 75 -22.07 -1.88 1.39
N GLU A 76 -21.75 -3.05 0.82
CA GLU A 76 -22.56 -4.27 0.98
C GLU A 76 -22.66 -4.73 2.44
N MET A 77 -21.67 -4.41 3.27
CA MET A 77 -21.65 -4.76 4.69
C MET A 77 -22.23 -3.67 5.59
N LEU A 78 -21.83 -2.42 5.36
CA LEU A 78 -22.10 -1.32 6.28
C LEU A 78 -23.46 -0.66 6.02
N PHE A 79 -23.96 -0.70 4.78
CA PHE A 79 -25.13 0.08 4.39
C PHE A 79 -26.30 -0.84 4.04
N GLU A 80 -27.46 -0.61 4.66
CA GLU A 80 -28.68 -1.41 4.42
C GLU A 80 -29.11 -1.43 2.94
N ARG A 81 -28.72 -0.40 2.17
CA ARG A 81 -29.05 -0.24 0.75
C ARG A 81 -27.89 -0.53 -0.19
N GLY A 82 -26.74 -0.97 0.34
CA GLY A 82 -25.51 -1.15 -0.44
C GLY A 82 -24.91 0.17 -0.93
N SER A 83 -24.03 0.07 -1.93
CA SER A 83 -23.34 1.21 -2.54
C SER A 83 -24.30 2.13 -3.29
N ASP A 84 -24.12 3.45 -3.17
CA ASP A 84 -24.83 4.46 -3.96
C ASP A 84 -23.88 5.45 -4.64
N ALA A 85 -24.44 6.28 -5.54
CA ALA A 85 -23.65 7.24 -6.32
C ALA A 85 -22.97 8.30 -5.44
N GLY A 86 -23.57 8.69 -4.32
CA GLY A 86 -23.00 9.68 -3.41
C GLY A 86 -21.82 9.11 -2.63
N TRP A 87 -21.93 7.85 -2.18
CA TRP A 87 -20.83 7.11 -1.57
C TRP A 87 -19.64 6.99 -2.53
N ARG A 88 -19.85 6.44 -3.72
CA ARG A 88 -18.78 6.31 -4.74
C ARG A 88 -18.16 7.65 -5.13
N GLN A 89 -18.96 8.71 -5.22
CA GLN A 89 -18.45 10.06 -5.52
C GLN A 89 -17.50 10.57 -4.42
N ARG A 90 -17.84 10.37 -3.13
CA ARG A 90 -16.96 10.78 -2.03
C ARG A 90 -15.67 9.97 -2.00
N VAL A 91 -15.75 8.65 -2.17
CA VAL A 91 -14.56 7.78 -2.24
C VAL A 91 -13.65 8.21 -3.37
N GLY A 92 -14.22 8.48 -4.55
CA GLY A 92 -13.47 8.97 -5.71
C GLY A 92 -12.84 10.36 -5.50
N ALA A 93 -13.41 11.21 -4.64
CA ALA A 93 -12.84 12.51 -4.29
C ALA A 93 -11.72 12.38 -3.23
N ILE A 94 -11.86 11.48 -2.26
CA ILE A 94 -10.80 11.13 -1.30
C ILE A 94 -9.58 10.58 -2.07
N HIS A 95 -9.82 9.71 -3.04
CA HIS A 95 -8.78 9.06 -3.84
C HIS A 95 -8.58 9.72 -5.21
N ASP A 96 -8.82 11.03 -5.32
CA ASP A 96 -8.53 11.73 -6.58
C ASP A 96 -7.03 11.64 -6.91
N PRO A 97 -6.61 11.23 -8.13
CA PRO A 97 -5.20 10.95 -8.40
C PRO A 97 -4.30 12.18 -8.28
N GLU A 98 -4.78 13.39 -8.58
CA GLU A 98 -3.98 14.61 -8.41
C GLU A 98 -3.77 14.92 -6.93
N ARG A 99 -4.79 14.67 -6.11
CA ARG A 99 -4.71 14.79 -4.65
C ARG A 99 -3.77 13.75 -4.06
N LEU A 100 -3.89 12.48 -4.47
CA LEU A 100 -3.00 11.41 -4.04
C LEU A 100 -1.56 11.71 -4.44
N GLU A 101 -1.33 12.27 -5.64
CA GLU A 101 0.00 12.69 -6.09
C GLU A 101 0.59 13.75 -5.17
N ALA A 102 -0.18 14.79 -4.86
CA ALA A 102 0.29 15.86 -3.99
C ALA A 102 0.65 15.35 -2.60
N MET A 103 -0.13 14.41 -2.04
CA MET A 103 0.15 13.76 -0.76
C MET A 103 1.42 12.91 -0.85
N LEU A 104 1.51 12.04 -1.86
CA LEU A 104 2.65 11.14 -2.03
C LEU A 104 3.94 11.90 -2.29
N ARG A 105 3.92 13.02 -3.02
CA ARG A 105 5.10 13.87 -3.22
C ARG A 105 5.64 14.43 -1.91
N VAL A 106 4.75 14.92 -1.05
CA VAL A 106 5.16 15.42 0.28
C VAL A 106 5.74 14.29 1.13
N ALA A 107 5.10 13.11 1.13
CA ALA A 107 5.58 11.95 1.89
C ALA A 107 6.92 11.42 1.34
N PHE A 108 7.07 11.40 0.01
CA PHE A 108 8.30 11.04 -0.69
C PHE A 108 9.43 12.00 -0.32
N ASP A 109 9.23 13.31 -0.42
CA ASP A 109 10.25 14.30 -0.06
C ASP A 109 10.71 14.15 1.41
N GLN A 110 9.81 13.76 2.32
CA GLN A 110 10.14 13.57 3.73
C GLN A 110 10.91 12.28 4.02
N THR A 111 10.53 11.18 3.37
CA THR A 111 11.11 9.84 3.59
C THR A 111 12.42 9.67 2.83
N PHE A 112 12.57 10.31 1.67
CA PHE A 112 13.79 10.29 0.86
C PHE A 112 14.81 11.35 1.27
N ALA A 113 14.44 12.33 2.10
CA ALA A 113 15.34 13.43 2.52
C ALA A 113 16.68 12.94 3.10
N ASP A 114 16.65 11.84 3.85
CA ASP A 114 17.80 11.29 4.58
C ASP A 114 18.34 10.00 3.92
N LEU A 115 17.82 9.64 2.75
CA LEU A 115 18.25 8.45 2.02
C LEU A 115 19.72 8.61 1.57
N PRO A 116 20.60 7.61 1.81
CA PRO A 116 21.99 7.72 1.41
C PRO A 116 22.12 7.88 -0.11
N ASP A 117 22.98 8.79 -0.58
CA ASP A 117 23.14 9.06 -2.01
C ASP A 117 23.48 7.79 -2.84
N SER A 118 24.17 6.82 -2.22
CA SER A 118 24.45 5.50 -2.82
C SER A 118 23.19 4.69 -3.08
N VAL A 119 22.21 4.71 -2.18
CA VAL A 119 20.93 4.00 -2.36
C VAL A 119 20.18 4.61 -3.54
N GLY A 120 20.14 5.94 -3.65
CA GLY A 120 19.53 6.61 -4.80
C GLY A 120 20.25 6.27 -6.11
N ALA A 121 21.58 6.18 -6.11
CA ALA A 121 22.36 5.81 -7.29
C ALA A 121 22.13 4.34 -7.71
N ASP A 122 22.14 3.41 -6.75
CA ASP A 122 21.91 1.98 -6.99
C ASP A 122 20.48 1.74 -7.50
N THR A 123 19.50 2.42 -6.90
CA THR A 123 18.10 2.38 -7.33
C THR A 123 17.96 2.83 -8.78
N LEU A 124 18.53 3.98 -9.14
CA LEU A 124 18.50 4.48 -10.51
C LEU A 124 19.25 3.54 -11.47
N ALA A 125 20.35 2.93 -11.05
CA ALA A 125 21.11 1.99 -11.87
C ALA A 125 20.29 0.72 -12.18
N PHE A 126 19.62 0.15 -11.17
CA PHE A 126 18.81 -1.05 -11.35
C PHE A 126 17.53 -0.75 -12.14
N PHE A 127 16.73 0.22 -11.70
CA PHE A 127 15.42 0.46 -12.29
C PHE A 127 15.46 1.15 -13.65
N ARG A 128 16.58 1.74 -14.08
CA ARG A 128 16.75 2.17 -15.48
C ARG A 128 17.11 1.02 -16.43
N SER A 129 17.48 -0.15 -15.91
CA SER A 129 17.77 -1.32 -16.74
C SER A 129 16.49 -1.88 -17.38
N PRO A 130 16.59 -2.65 -18.48
CA PRO A 130 15.43 -3.34 -19.05
C PRO A 130 14.70 -4.24 -18.05
N LEU A 131 15.45 -4.94 -17.20
CA LEU A 131 14.88 -5.79 -16.15
C LEU A 131 14.11 -4.97 -15.12
N GLY A 132 14.70 -3.90 -14.60
CA GLY A 132 14.03 -3.07 -13.59
C GLY A 132 12.75 -2.40 -14.12
N GLN A 133 12.75 -1.92 -15.37
CA GLN A 133 11.54 -1.39 -16.01
C GLN A 133 10.49 -2.49 -16.26
N GLN A 134 10.92 -3.69 -16.62
CA GLN A 134 10.02 -4.84 -16.77
C GLN A 134 9.39 -5.23 -15.43
N THR A 135 10.15 -5.25 -14.33
CA THR A 135 9.65 -5.52 -12.98
C THR A 135 8.52 -4.56 -12.61
N ILE A 136 8.74 -3.24 -12.72
CA ILE A 136 7.71 -2.24 -12.39
C ILE A 136 6.48 -2.40 -13.30
N ALA A 137 6.68 -2.69 -14.59
CA ALA A 137 5.56 -2.91 -15.50
C ALA A 137 4.70 -4.11 -15.08
N LEU A 138 5.35 -5.23 -14.74
CA LEU A 138 4.68 -6.44 -14.30
C LEU A 138 3.92 -6.24 -13.00
N GLU A 139 4.50 -5.51 -12.04
CA GLU A 139 3.84 -5.19 -10.77
C GLU A 139 2.62 -4.29 -10.98
N LEU A 140 2.73 -3.22 -11.78
CA LEU A 140 1.59 -2.36 -12.10
C LEU A 140 0.48 -3.11 -12.86
N ASP A 141 0.85 -4.00 -13.78
CA ASP A 141 -0.12 -4.80 -14.53
C ASP A 141 -0.83 -5.82 -13.63
N ALA A 142 -0.09 -6.47 -12.72
CA ALA A 142 -0.65 -7.39 -11.75
C ALA A 142 -1.58 -6.69 -10.76
N ARG A 143 -1.23 -5.49 -10.27
CA ARG A 143 -2.09 -4.68 -9.43
C ARG A 143 -3.41 -4.32 -10.11
N ARG A 144 -3.38 -3.97 -11.40
CA ARG A 144 -4.62 -3.72 -12.16
C ARG A 144 -5.43 -5.00 -12.37
N ALA A 145 -4.75 -6.11 -12.67
CA ALA A 145 -5.41 -7.36 -12.97
C ALA A 145 -6.08 -7.98 -11.73
N ILE A 146 -5.44 -7.91 -10.56
CA ILE A 146 -5.94 -8.52 -9.33
C ILE A 146 -7.20 -7.83 -8.76
N LEU A 147 -7.60 -6.67 -9.31
CA LEU A 147 -8.90 -6.05 -9.02
C LEU A 147 -10.08 -6.86 -9.53
N ASP A 148 -9.85 -7.71 -10.54
CA ASP A 148 -10.84 -8.66 -11.02
C ASP A 148 -10.88 -9.88 -10.09
N GLN A 149 -12.05 -10.16 -9.52
CA GLN A 149 -12.23 -11.23 -8.53
C GLN A 149 -11.84 -12.61 -9.08
N ASP A 150 -12.13 -12.90 -10.35
CA ASP A 150 -11.76 -14.19 -10.94
C ASP A 150 -10.22 -14.32 -11.08
N THR A 151 -9.54 -13.20 -11.36
CA THR A 151 -8.07 -13.13 -11.41
C THR A 151 -7.45 -13.32 -10.02
N GLU A 152 -8.00 -12.68 -8.99
CA GLU A 152 -7.54 -12.86 -7.61
C GLU A 152 -7.72 -14.31 -7.14
N ASP A 153 -8.92 -14.88 -7.31
CA ASP A 153 -9.21 -16.25 -6.92
C ASP A 153 -8.32 -17.25 -7.69
N GLY A 154 -8.02 -16.98 -8.96
CA GLY A 154 -7.08 -17.76 -9.77
C GLY A 154 -5.63 -17.66 -9.29
N ALA A 155 -5.18 -16.48 -8.83
CA ALA A 155 -3.85 -16.29 -8.25
C ALA A 155 -3.69 -17.06 -6.93
N ILE A 156 -4.70 -17.03 -6.07
CA ILE A 156 -4.75 -17.78 -4.81
C ILE A 156 -4.76 -19.28 -5.08
N GLU A 157 -5.56 -19.75 -6.05
CA GLU A 157 -5.52 -21.16 -6.46
C GLU A 157 -4.14 -21.56 -6.98
N ALA A 158 -3.51 -20.73 -7.83
CA ALA A 158 -2.18 -21.00 -8.36
C ALA A 158 -1.11 -21.09 -7.26
N PHE A 159 -1.21 -20.25 -6.21
CA PHE A 159 -0.36 -20.34 -5.03
C PHE A 159 -0.52 -21.70 -4.33
N TYR A 160 -1.74 -22.12 -4.02
CA TYR A 160 -1.98 -23.42 -3.38
C TYR A 160 -1.55 -24.62 -4.23
N GLN A 161 -1.72 -24.55 -5.55
CA GLN A 161 -1.22 -25.60 -6.45
C GLN A 161 0.31 -25.65 -6.45
N ALA A 162 0.98 -24.49 -6.41
CA ALA A 162 2.43 -24.41 -6.34
C ALA A 162 2.97 -24.92 -5.01
N GLU A 163 2.26 -24.70 -3.91
CA GLU A 163 2.57 -25.25 -2.58
C GLU A 163 2.44 -26.78 -2.58
N ALA A 164 1.35 -27.31 -3.12
CA ALA A 164 1.07 -28.76 -3.15
C ALA A 164 2.12 -29.59 -3.91
N ILE A 165 2.91 -28.97 -4.79
CA ILE A 165 3.94 -29.63 -5.61
C ILE A 165 5.37 -29.19 -5.27
N ASP A 166 5.57 -28.44 -4.19
CA ASP A 166 6.87 -27.86 -3.80
C ASP A 166 7.54 -27.11 -4.97
N SER A 167 6.77 -26.24 -5.64
CA SER A 167 7.21 -25.54 -6.85
C SER A 167 8.52 -24.78 -6.63
N PRO A 168 9.56 -25.00 -7.46
CA PRO A 168 10.79 -24.22 -7.41
C PRO A 168 10.58 -22.72 -7.64
N ARG A 169 9.50 -22.35 -8.34
CA ARG A 169 9.11 -20.94 -8.51
C ARG A 169 8.60 -20.38 -7.19
N LEU A 170 7.70 -21.08 -6.51
CA LEU A 170 7.17 -20.63 -5.21
C LEU A 170 8.30 -20.51 -4.19
N ALA A 171 9.25 -21.45 -4.16
CA ALA A 171 10.41 -21.36 -3.26
C ALA A 171 11.22 -20.06 -3.47
N ARG A 172 11.33 -19.54 -4.71
CA ARG A 172 11.98 -18.24 -4.96
C ARG A 172 11.15 -17.07 -4.44
N ILE A 173 9.84 -17.11 -4.64
CA ILE A 173 8.91 -16.10 -4.13
C ILE A 173 8.93 -16.09 -2.60
N MET A 174 8.91 -17.24 -1.94
CA MET A 174 9.02 -17.32 -0.48
C MET A 174 10.35 -16.77 0.03
N ARG A 175 11.47 -17.02 -0.68
CA ARG A 175 12.75 -16.36 -0.34
C ARG A 175 12.71 -14.85 -0.50
N LEU A 176 12.08 -14.34 -1.57
CA LEU A 176 11.84 -12.90 -1.69
C LEU A 176 11.07 -12.40 -0.48
N ILE A 177 10.06 -13.16 -0.06
CA ILE A 177 9.19 -12.77 1.03
C ILE A 177 9.93 -12.72 2.38
N ASP A 178 10.76 -13.72 2.64
CA ASP A 178 11.51 -13.83 3.89
C ASP A 178 12.70 -12.85 3.92
N ASP A 179 13.50 -12.81 2.85
CA ASP A 179 14.77 -12.07 2.84
C ASP A 179 14.56 -10.55 2.77
N ALA A 180 13.45 -10.11 2.19
CA ALA A 180 13.08 -8.71 2.11
C ALA A 180 11.97 -8.33 3.12
N ASP A 181 11.59 -9.26 4.01
CA ASP A 181 10.66 -9.08 5.14
C ASP A 181 9.33 -8.41 4.74
N LEU A 182 8.44 -9.11 4.02
CA LEU A 182 7.21 -8.49 3.51
C LEU A 182 6.00 -8.64 4.41
N ILE A 183 6.00 -9.64 5.28
CA ILE A 183 4.77 -10.04 5.99
C ILE A 183 4.51 -9.16 7.20
N GLU A 184 5.40 -9.17 8.20
CA GLU A 184 5.19 -8.42 9.46
C GLU A 184 4.96 -6.94 9.21
N PRO A 185 5.73 -6.31 8.31
CA PRO A 185 5.43 -4.97 7.90
C PRO A 185 4.05 -4.67 7.31
N THR A 186 3.60 -5.53 6.40
CA THR A 186 2.32 -5.33 5.74
C THR A 186 1.18 -5.52 6.74
N ILE A 187 1.36 -6.38 7.74
CA ILE A 187 0.43 -6.51 8.86
C ILE A 187 0.37 -5.23 9.69
N ALA A 188 1.52 -4.61 9.99
CA ALA A 188 1.56 -3.33 10.70
C ALA A 188 0.85 -2.22 9.91
N ALA A 189 1.09 -2.12 8.60
CA ALA A 189 0.40 -1.20 7.70
C ALA A 189 -1.12 -1.34 7.79
N ALA A 190 -1.60 -2.58 7.62
CA ALA A 190 -3.01 -2.93 7.61
C ALA A 190 -3.68 -2.59 8.94
N LEU A 191 -3.01 -2.84 10.07
CA LEU A 191 -3.52 -2.47 11.39
C LEU A 191 -3.56 -0.95 11.60
N ASN A 192 -2.55 -0.21 11.11
CA ASN A 192 -2.54 1.25 11.18
C ASN A 192 -3.67 1.87 10.35
N GLU A 193 -3.93 1.32 9.17
CA GLU A 193 -5.05 1.73 8.30
C GLU A 193 -6.41 1.41 8.91
N ALA A 194 -6.58 0.21 9.47
CA ALA A 194 -7.80 -0.19 10.16
C ALA A 194 -8.07 0.70 11.40
N LEU A 195 -7.03 1.04 12.17
CA LEU A 195 -7.14 1.97 13.29
C LEU A 195 -7.49 3.38 12.81
N ALA A 196 -6.87 3.84 11.72
CA ALA A 196 -7.13 5.15 11.14
C ALA A 196 -8.58 5.27 10.64
N PHE A 197 -9.09 4.25 9.94
CA PHE A 197 -10.50 4.15 9.56
C PHE A 197 -11.40 4.20 10.78
N SER A 198 -11.14 3.37 11.79
CA SER A 198 -11.93 3.30 13.02
C SER A 198 -11.95 4.64 13.78
N THR A 199 -10.82 5.34 13.78
CA THR A 199 -10.68 6.70 14.34
C THR A 199 -11.53 7.70 13.56
N GLY A 200 -11.42 7.74 12.23
CA GLY A 200 -12.23 8.64 11.41
C GLY A 200 -13.72 8.35 11.53
N PHE A 201 -14.09 7.07 11.63
CA PHE A 201 -15.47 6.64 11.85
C PHE A 201 -16.00 7.12 13.20
N ALA A 202 -15.20 7.07 14.27
CA ALA A 202 -15.56 7.65 15.57
C ALA A 202 -15.73 9.18 15.49
N GLU A 203 -14.82 9.88 14.81
CA GLU A 203 -14.87 11.34 14.61
C GLU A 203 -16.12 11.79 13.84
N GLY A 204 -16.61 10.96 12.92
CA GLY A 204 -17.88 11.15 12.22
C GLY A 204 -19.13 10.70 12.99
N ASP A 205 -19.03 10.42 14.29
CA ASP A 205 -20.09 9.85 15.15
C ASP A 205 -20.70 8.53 14.60
N GLY A 206 -19.89 7.70 13.93
CA GLY A 206 -20.38 6.49 13.26
C GLY A 206 -20.79 5.37 14.23
N TYR A 207 -20.21 5.34 15.43
CA TYR A 207 -20.54 4.34 16.44
C TYR A 207 -21.81 4.72 17.22
N ARG A 208 -22.74 3.77 17.37
CA ARG A 208 -23.96 3.97 18.19
C ARG A 208 -23.63 4.26 19.65
N ILE A 209 -22.54 3.68 20.15
CA ILE A 209 -21.98 3.93 21.47
C ILE A 209 -20.57 4.47 21.22
N PRO A 210 -20.24 5.70 21.66
CA PRO A 210 -18.90 6.23 21.50
C PRO A 210 -17.85 5.28 22.09
N MET A 211 -16.81 5.01 21.30
CA MET A 211 -15.65 4.23 21.73
C MET A 211 -14.52 5.20 22.12
N SER A 212 -13.80 4.85 23.18
CA SER A 212 -12.53 5.50 23.54
C SER A 212 -11.39 5.04 22.64
N ASP A 213 -10.30 5.81 22.60
CA ASP A 213 -9.10 5.47 21.81
C ASP A 213 -8.53 4.09 22.20
N ASP A 214 -8.54 3.75 23.50
CA ASP A 214 -8.08 2.45 23.99
C ASP A 214 -8.98 1.30 23.50
N GLU A 215 -10.30 1.53 23.39
CA GLU A 215 -11.24 0.53 22.86
C GLU A 215 -11.07 0.35 21.35
N LEU A 216 -10.87 1.44 20.59
CA LEU A 216 -10.58 1.37 19.16
C LEU A 216 -9.30 0.60 18.87
N LEU A 217 -8.25 0.86 19.66
CA LEU A 217 -6.98 0.15 19.56
C LEU A 217 -7.13 -1.34 19.89
N ALA A 218 -7.84 -1.66 20.99
CA ALA A 218 -8.06 -3.04 21.39
C ALA A 218 -8.89 -3.83 20.36
N ASP A 219 -9.92 -3.20 19.79
CA ASP A 219 -10.75 -3.80 18.75
C ASP A 219 -9.94 -4.04 17.46
N THR A 220 -9.17 -3.04 17.02
CA THR A 220 -8.29 -3.19 15.84
C THR A 220 -7.26 -4.30 16.05
N TRP A 221 -6.60 -4.32 17.21
CA TRP A 221 -5.61 -5.35 17.52
C TRP A 221 -6.22 -6.77 17.59
N SER A 222 -7.49 -6.89 17.96
CA SER A 222 -8.18 -8.19 17.97
C SER A 222 -8.31 -8.82 16.57
N GLN A 223 -8.21 -8.01 15.51
CA GLN A 223 -8.28 -8.44 14.11
C GLN A 223 -6.94 -8.92 13.54
N GLU A 224 -5.83 -8.73 14.28
CA GLU A 224 -4.47 -9.08 13.81
C GLU A 224 -4.35 -10.51 13.27
N PRO A 225 -4.90 -11.57 13.91
CA PRO A 225 -4.76 -12.92 13.40
C PRO A 225 -5.45 -13.15 12.04
N GLU A 226 -6.57 -12.46 11.81
CA GLU A 226 -7.33 -12.56 10.56
C GLU A 226 -6.63 -11.77 9.44
N ILE A 227 -6.14 -10.57 9.76
CA ILE A 227 -5.32 -9.74 8.86
C ILE A 227 -4.04 -10.48 8.45
N ARG A 228 -3.35 -11.11 9.41
CA ARG A 228 -2.17 -11.93 9.15
C ARG A 228 -2.46 -13.06 8.18
N ALA A 229 -3.48 -13.86 8.45
CA ALA A 229 -3.83 -14.99 7.59
C ALA A 229 -4.17 -14.55 6.16
N LEU A 230 -4.83 -13.40 6.01
CA LEU A 230 -5.12 -12.81 4.71
C LEU A 230 -3.83 -12.40 3.98
N ILE A 231 -2.91 -11.71 4.66
CA ILE A 231 -1.64 -11.24 4.08
C ILE A 231 -0.72 -12.42 3.72
N GLU A 232 -0.64 -13.43 4.57
CA GLU A 232 0.16 -14.64 4.33
C GLU A 232 -0.34 -15.49 3.14
N GLU A 233 -1.64 -15.40 2.80
CA GLU A 233 -2.20 -16.01 1.58
C GLU A 233 -2.00 -15.09 0.36
N TRP A 234 -2.32 -13.81 0.51
CA TRP A 234 -2.46 -12.90 -0.62
C TRP A 234 -1.12 -12.42 -1.17
N VAL A 235 -0.12 -12.15 -0.31
CA VAL A 235 1.22 -11.72 -0.74
C VAL A 235 1.90 -12.72 -1.68
N PRO A 236 2.05 -14.01 -1.33
CA PRO A 236 2.66 -14.97 -2.24
C PRO A 236 1.82 -15.19 -3.50
N ALA A 237 0.49 -15.18 -3.41
CA ALA A 237 -0.41 -15.30 -4.57
C ALA A 237 -0.22 -14.16 -5.57
N TYR A 238 -0.19 -12.92 -5.09
CA TYR A 238 0.08 -11.75 -5.93
C TYR A 238 1.47 -11.85 -6.57
N LEU A 239 2.53 -12.18 -5.81
CA LEU A 239 3.89 -12.18 -6.36
C LEU A 239 4.07 -13.31 -7.39
N MET A 240 3.38 -14.43 -7.20
CA MET A 240 3.27 -15.48 -8.22
C MET A 240 2.58 -14.99 -9.49
N LEU A 241 1.50 -14.19 -9.37
CA LEU A 241 0.82 -13.55 -10.50
C LEU A 241 1.75 -12.55 -11.22
N ALA A 242 2.31 -11.59 -10.46
CA ALA A 242 3.12 -10.51 -10.98
C ALA A 242 4.36 -11.00 -11.73
N TYR A 243 5.09 -11.96 -11.16
CA TYR A 243 6.30 -12.47 -11.77
C TYR A 243 6.09 -13.71 -12.64
N SER A 244 4.84 -14.12 -12.88
CA SER A 244 4.53 -15.24 -13.77
C SER A 244 5.17 -15.11 -15.17
N PRO A 245 5.26 -13.91 -15.80
CA PRO A 245 5.87 -13.78 -17.13
C PRO A 245 7.40 -13.66 -17.08
N MET A 246 7.99 -13.46 -15.89
CA MET A 246 9.42 -13.29 -15.70
C MET A 246 10.12 -14.66 -15.66
N ASN A 247 11.21 -14.83 -16.38
CA ASN A 247 11.98 -16.08 -16.29
C ASN A 247 12.71 -16.18 -14.93
N ASP A 248 13.12 -17.39 -14.55
CA ASP A 248 13.75 -17.65 -13.25
C ASP A 248 15.06 -16.86 -13.05
N GLN A 249 15.87 -16.70 -14.10
CA GLN A 249 17.15 -16.00 -14.02
C GLN A 249 16.97 -14.50 -13.73
N ASP A 250 15.99 -13.88 -14.38
CA ASP A 250 15.66 -12.48 -14.16
C ASP A 250 14.99 -12.26 -12.79
N LEU A 251 14.18 -13.22 -12.32
CA LEU A 251 13.63 -13.19 -10.97
C LEU A 251 14.74 -13.30 -9.91
N ASP A 252 15.72 -14.18 -10.10
CA ASP A 252 16.86 -14.31 -9.19
C ASP A 252 17.70 -13.00 -9.17
N ARG A 253 17.85 -12.30 -10.30
CA ARG A 253 18.53 -10.99 -10.35
C ARG A 253 17.74 -9.86 -9.71
N TYR A 254 16.41 -9.89 -9.80
CA TYR A 254 15.56 -8.96 -9.07
C TYR A 254 15.64 -9.21 -7.57
N LEU A 255 15.61 -10.49 -7.15
CA LEU A 255 15.78 -10.89 -5.76
C LEU A 255 17.10 -10.36 -5.19
N GLU A 256 18.22 -10.53 -5.91
CA GLU A 256 19.52 -9.98 -5.50
C GLU A 256 19.47 -8.47 -5.20
N PHE A 257 18.77 -7.69 -6.03
CA PHE A 257 18.58 -6.26 -5.79
C PHE A 257 17.65 -6.01 -4.60
N ALA A 258 16.46 -6.63 -4.59
CA ALA A 258 15.44 -6.43 -3.56
C ALA A 258 15.95 -6.76 -2.15
N THR A 259 16.82 -7.76 -2.02
CA THR A 259 17.40 -8.19 -0.74
C THR A 259 18.73 -7.49 -0.41
N SER A 260 19.25 -6.64 -1.30
CA SER A 260 20.44 -5.84 -1.02
C SER A 260 20.15 -4.75 0.02
N ASP A 261 21.19 -4.22 0.67
CA ASP A 261 21.03 -3.10 1.61
C ASP A 261 20.34 -1.90 0.96
N SER A 262 20.72 -1.55 -0.28
CA SER A 262 20.09 -0.47 -1.04
C SER A 262 18.64 -0.79 -1.40
N GLY A 263 18.33 -2.01 -1.79
CA GLY A 263 16.95 -2.45 -2.07
C GLY A 263 16.05 -2.34 -0.85
N LYS A 264 16.51 -2.83 0.31
CA LYS A 264 15.78 -2.76 1.58
C LYS A 264 15.55 -1.31 2.03
N VAL A 265 16.58 -0.46 1.99
CA VAL A 265 16.45 0.95 2.39
C VAL A 265 15.50 1.71 1.46
N LEU A 266 15.63 1.52 0.14
CA LEU A 266 14.70 2.09 -0.83
C LEU A 266 13.26 1.70 -0.50
N TRP A 267 13.06 0.41 -0.21
CA TRP A 267 11.73 -0.13 -0.08
C TRP A 267 11.05 0.29 1.21
N THR A 268 11.78 0.35 2.32
CA THR A 268 11.31 1.00 3.55
C THR A 268 10.89 2.45 3.28
N ALA A 269 11.71 3.24 2.57
CA ALA A 269 11.38 4.64 2.30
C ALA A 269 10.12 4.81 1.42
N LEU A 270 9.92 3.93 0.44
CA LEU A 270 8.69 3.91 -0.36
C LEU A 270 7.48 3.48 0.48
N GLY A 271 7.63 2.43 1.29
CA GLY A 271 6.59 1.94 2.21
C GLY A 271 6.11 3.04 3.15
N ASP A 272 7.03 3.74 3.82
CA ASP A 272 6.74 4.87 4.72
C ASP A 272 6.04 6.03 3.99
N ALA A 273 6.36 6.24 2.70
CA ALA A 273 5.72 7.29 1.90
C ALA A 273 4.27 6.93 1.58
N TYR A 274 4.01 5.68 1.18
CA TYR A 274 2.67 5.17 0.91
C TYR A 274 1.83 5.07 2.17
N GLU A 275 2.39 4.62 3.29
CA GLU A 275 1.68 4.50 4.58
C GLU A 275 1.05 5.82 5.01
N GLN A 276 1.76 6.94 4.84
CA GLN A 276 1.23 8.26 5.15
C GLN A 276 0.01 8.62 4.30
N VAL A 277 0.00 8.21 3.03
CA VAL A 277 -1.13 8.43 2.11
C VAL A 277 -2.30 7.55 2.53
N TYR A 278 -2.08 6.24 2.69
CA TYR A 278 -3.12 5.28 3.03
C TYR A 278 -3.74 5.53 4.41
N THR A 279 -2.93 5.76 5.45
CA THR A 279 -3.43 6.09 6.79
C THR A 279 -4.35 7.30 6.75
N ARG A 280 -3.98 8.33 5.98
CA ARG A 280 -4.80 9.52 5.84
C ARG A 280 -6.10 9.25 5.08
N THR A 281 -6.04 8.56 3.95
CA THR A 281 -7.25 8.25 3.18
C THR A 281 -8.17 7.28 3.92
N SER A 282 -7.64 6.31 4.68
CA SER A 282 -8.41 5.40 5.52
C SER A 282 -9.17 6.13 6.62
N ARG A 283 -8.55 7.13 7.28
CA ARG A 283 -9.27 7.99 8.23
C ARG A 283 -10.39 8.79 7.57
N GLU A 284 -10.13 9.41 6.42
CA GLU A 284 -11.14 10.15 5.66
C GLU A 284 -12.28 9.25 5.17
N MET A 285 -11.98 7.99 4.83
CA MET A 285 -12.97 6.96 4.50
C MET A 285 -13.85 6.60 5.69
N GLY A 286 -13.27 6.45 6.88
CA GLY A 286 -14.01 6.23 8.12
C GLY A 286 -15.01 7.35 8.41
N GLU A 287 -14.56 8.60 8.32
CA GLU A 287 -15.44 9.77 8.48
C GLU A 287 -16.55 9.79 7.43
N ALA A 288 -16.22 9.54 6.16
CA ALA A 288 -17.17 9.52 5.06
C ALA A 288 -18.22 8.41 5.19
N ALA A 289 -17.84 7.25 5.75
CA ALA A 289 -18.75 6.14 6.04
C ALA A 289 -19.71 6.47 7.18
N ALA A 290 -19.20 7.06 8.27
CA ALA A 290 -20.02 7.50 9.41
C ALA A 290 -21.07 8.55 8.98
N LEU A 291 -20.66 9.53 8.19
CA LEU A 291 -21.57 10.53 7.61
C LEU A 291 -22.63 9.89 6.73
N HIS A 292 -22.25 8.90 5.91
CA HIS A 292 -23.18 8.17 5.05
C HIS A 292 -24.27 7.44 5.84
N ILE A 293 -23.87 6.69 6.89
CA ILE A 293 -24.79 5.93 7.73
C ILE A 293 -25.77 6.87 8.45
N SER A 294 -25.30 8.03 8.90
CA SER A 294 -26.14 8.99 9.62
C SER A 294 -27.15 9.73 8.72
N GLY A 295 -27.05 9.60 7.39
CA GLY A 295 -27.88 10.35 6.43
C GLY A 295 -27.66 11.87 6.50
N ARG A 296 -26.59 12.33 7.16
CA ARG A 296 -26.17 13.74 7.17
C ARG A 296 -25.68 14.11 5.77
N GLN A 297 -25.90 15.37 5.39
CA GLN A 297 -25.46 15.85 4.08
C GLN A 297 -23.95 15.65 3.92
N LEU A 298 -23.64 15.12 2.74
CA LEU A 298 -22.35 14.67 2.26
C LEU A 298 -21.62 15.78 1.53
#